data_AF-A0A950NLZ0-F1
#
_entry.id   AF-A0A950NLZ0-F1
#
_cell.length_a   1.000
_cell.length_b   1.000
_cell.length_c   1.000
_cell.angle_alpha   90.00
_cell.angle_beta   90.00
_cell.angle_gamma   90.00
#
_symmetry.space_group_name_H-M   'P 1'
#
loop_
_entity.id
_entity.type
_entity.pdbx_description
1 polymer ?
#
loop_
_entity_poly.entity_id
_entity_poly.type
_entity_poly.pdbx_seq_one_letter_code
_entity_poly.pdbx_strand_id
1 'polypeptide(L)'
;MGTEAAVLRPAQGIQFRVSRFAVFVAVVGLLYVLGAETTFWIEHEAATGVAFFPAAGVSLAALAVTPTHRWPWVLGAIALAEASVDLQHGQALWMALGFAVANIAEPYVGATLLRRTHRNGARLRPYFTRYVVYAVIVGPVVGATIGTAVASFAGLSDPNAWIAVKWWIGDALGVLVIATCALAWIEQRRHHVDPTVAWPEVVAFPVAAAALTFVILVFWHQPLIYIVLPVLMWSALRGGFSLVTTAGVAMALVAEVVVGSGQTRDALVADVAPST
;
A
#
# COMPACT_ATOMS: atom_id res chain seq x y z
N MET A 1 -7.03 -8.40 -36.97
CA MET A 1 -6.55 -8.74 -35.61
C MET A 1 -5.18 -8.13 -35.41
N GLY A 2 -5.12 -6.86 -35.00
CA GLY A 2 -3.89 -6.24 -34.51
C GLY A 2 -4.12 -5.93 -33.04
N THR A 3 -3.54 -6.73 -32.15
CA THR A 3 -3.40 -6.37 -30.75
C THR A 3 -2.39 -5.22 -30.70
N GLU A 4 -2.87 -3.98 -30.78
CA GLU A 4 -2.12 -2.85 -30.25
C GLU A 4 -1.83 -3.17 -28.79
N ALA A 5 -0.62 -3.69 -28.53
CA ALA A 5 -0.15 -3.90 -27.18
C ALA A 5 -0.29 -2.55 -26.46
N ALA A 6 -1.05 -2.51 -25.36
CA ALA A 6 -1.19 -1.31 -24.55
C ALA A 6 0.20 -0.74 -24.23
N VAL A 7 0.57 0.34 -24.92
CA VAL A 7 1.81 1.06 -24.73
C VAL A 7 1.57 2.05 -23.60
N LEU A 8 2.17 1.81 -22.44
CA LEU A 8 2.21 2.80 -21.38
C LEU A 8 2.99 4.03 -21.88
N ARG A 9 2.29 5.14 -21.99
CA ARG A 9 2.83 6.44 -22.42
C ARG A 9 3.54 7.12 -21.23
N PRO A 10 4.53 7.99 -21.48
CA PRO A 10 5.45 8.46 -20.44
C PRO A 10 4.74 8.94 -19.17
N ALA A 11 5.33 8.61 -18.02
CA ALA A 11 5.09 9.27 -16.74
C ALA A 11 5.53 10.75 -16.81
N GLN A 12 4.87 11.54 -17.66
CA GLN A 12 4.74 12.97 -17.43
C GLN A 12 3.82 13.07 -16.22
N GLY A 13 4.40 13.43 -15.08
CA GLY A 13 3.63 13.67 -13.86
C GLY A 13 2.46 14.59 -14.16
N ILE A 14 1.36 14.43 -13.44
CA ILE A 14 0.14 15.19 -13.66
C ILE A 14 0.49 16.68 -13.64
N GLN A 15 0.14 17.39 -14.71
CA GLN A 15 0.25 18.85 -14.75
C GLN A 15 -0.87 19.42 -13.89
N PHE A 16 -0.57 19.71 -12.62
CA PHE A 16 -1.52 20.35 -11.73
C PHE A 16 -1.42 21.87 -11.84
N ARG A 17 -2.58 22.55 -11.94
CA ARG A 17 -2.71 23.96 -11.54
C ARG A 17 -2.31 24.08 -10.06
N VAL A 18 -1.73 25.22 -9.65
CA VAL A 18 -1.18 25.42 -8.29
C VAL A 18 -2.21 25.09 -7.20
N SER A 19 -3.45 25.58 -7.32
CA SER A 19 -4.52 25.31 -6.35
C SER A 19 -4.87 23.83 -6.24
N ARG A 20 -4.95 23.12 -7.38
CA ARG A 20 -5.19 21.67 -7.40
C ARG A 20 -4.02 20.89 -6.84
N PHE A 21 -2.79 21.39 -6.97
CA PHE A 21 -1.61 20.77 -6.40
C PHE A 21 -1.59 20.88 -4.87
N ALA A 22 -1.94 22.05 -4.32
CA ALA A 22 -2.04 22.22 -2.87
C ALA A 22 -3.08 21.27 -2.27
N VAL A 23 -4.27 21.17 -2.88
CA VAL A 23 -5.30 20.19 -2.48
C VAL A 23 -4.79 18.76 -2.58
N PHE A 24 -4.09 18.42 -3.67
CA PHE A 24 -3.49 17.10 -3.82
C PHE A 24 -2.50 16.77 -2.70
N VAL A 25 -1.58 17.68 -2.36
CA VAL A 25 -0.61 17.49 -1.27
C VAL A 25 -1.33 17.33 0.08
N ALA A 26 -2.37 18.12 0.34
CA ALA A 26 -3.17 18.01 1.57
C ALA A 26 -3.90 16.65 1.66
N VAL A 27 -4.48 16.18 0.55
CA VAL A 27 -5.13 14.86 0.48
C VAL A 27 -4.12 13.73 0.69
N VAL A 28 -2.92 13.84 0.11
CA VAL A 28 -1.85 12.85 0.34
C VAL A 28 -1.46 12.80 1.81
N GLY A 29 -1.26 13.95 2.46
CA GLY A 29 -0.98 14.01 3.89
C GLY A 29 -2.09 13.38 4.74
N LEU A 30 -3.36 13.70 4.43
CA LEU A 30 -4.50 13.10 5.13
C LEU A 30 -4.58 11.58 4.94
N LEU A 31 -4.45 11.09 3.71
CA LEU A 31 -4.47 9.65 3.43
C LEU A 31 -3.30 8.92 4.07
N TYR A 32 -2.14 9.58 4.16
CA TYR A 32 -1.00 9.07 4.90
C TYR A 32 -1.34 8.93 6.38
N VAL A 33 -1.84 10.00 7.03
CA VAL A 33 -2.27 9.95 8.44
C VAL A 33 -3.26 8.82 8.68
N LEU A 34 -4.30 8.70 7.84
CA LEU A 34 -5.29 7.63 7.97
C LEU A 34 -4.67 6.23 7.86
N GLY A 35 -3.73 6.04 6.93
CA GLY A 35 -3.03 4.77 6.78
C GLY A 35 -2.10 4.45 7.95
N ALA A 36 -1.38 5.44 8.47
CA ALA A 36 -0.48 5.26 9.61
C ALA A 36 -1.27 4.99 10.90
N GLU A 37 -2.34 5.74 11.14
CA GLU A 37 -3.25 5.54 12.27
C GLU A 37 -3.78 4.10 12.27
N THR A 38 -4.28 3.57 11.13
CA THR A 38 -4.83 2.20 11.10
C THR A 38 -3.86 1.15 11.64
N THR A 39 -2.55 1.32 11.43
CA THR A 39 -1.53 0.43 11.96
C THR A 39 -1.41 0.58 13.48
N PHE A 40 -1.37 1.81 14.01
CA PHE A 40 -1.36 2.03 15.46
C PHE A 40 -2.60 1.46 16.17
N TRP A 41 -3.81 1.62 15.60
CA TRP A 41 -5.03 1.07 16.19
C TRP A 41 -5.04 -0.46 16.26
N ILE A 42 -4.41 -1.12 15.28
CA ILE A 42 -4.44 -2.57 15.12
C ILE A 42 -3.29 -3.26 15.87
N GLU A 43 -2.08 -2.70 15.83
CA GLU A 43 -0.91 -3.26 16.51
C GLU A 43 -1.02 -3.24 18.05
N HIS A 44 -1.85 -2.37 18.64
CA HIS A 44 -2.08 -2.34 20.08
C HIS A 44 -2.78 -3.61 20.63
N GLU A 45 -3.50 -4.37 19.78
CA GLU A 45 -4.30 -5.53 20.21
C GLU A 45 -3.72 -6.89 19.76
N ALA A 46 -2.87 -6.93 18.73
CA ALA A 46 -2.42 -8.17 18.09
C ALA A 46 -0.94 -8.51 18.34
N ALA A 47 -0.70 -9.65 18.98
CA ALA A 47 0.58 -10.37 18.92
C ALA A 47 0.81 -11.07 17.54
N THR A 48 -0.11 -10.91 16.58
CA THR A 48 -0.18 -11.71 15.34
C THR A 48 0.75 -11.22 14.22
N GLY A 49 1.33 -10.02 14.34
CA GLY A 49 2.45 -9.58 13.50
C GLY A 49 2.13 -9.45 12.01
N VAL A 50 0.87 -9.23 11.63
CA VAL A 50 0.53 -8.89 10.25
C VAL A 50 0.98 -7.47 9.99
N ALA A 51 1.81 -7.33 8.97
CA ALA A 51 2.32 -6.05 8.54
C ALA A 51 1.52 -5.62 7.31
N PHE A 52 0.67 -4.62 7.46
CA PHE A 52 0.08 -3.89 6.36
C PHE A 52 0.14 -2.40 6.66
N PHE A 53 0.91 -1.65 5.87
CA PHE A 53 1.09 -0.22 6.06
C PHE A 53 0.56 0.56 4.84
N PRO A 54 -0.74 0.94 4.82
CA PRO A 54 -1.35 1.59 3.66
C PRO A 54 -0.66 2.89 3.23
N ALA A 55 -0.08 3.61 4.18
CA ALA A 55 0.56 4.90 3.97
C ALA A 55 1.79 4.84 3.03
N ALA A 56 2.54 3.72 3.02
CA ALA A 56 3.61 3.47 2.06
C ALA A 56 3.09 3.53 0.61
N GLY A 57 1.96 2.89 0.34
CA GLY A 57 1.38 2.89 -1.01
C GLY A 57 0.80 4.25 -1.42
N VAL A 58 0.21 5.00 -0.48
CA VAL A 58 -0.20 6.40 -0.73
C VAL A 58 1.02 7.23 -1.17
N SER A 59 2.12 7.11 -0.44
CA SER A 59 3.35 7.85 -0.69
C SER A 59 3.95 7.54 -2.06
N LEU A 60 4.09 6.25 -2.40
CA LEU A 60 4.61 5.86 -3.70
C LEU A 60 3.70 6.34 -4.84
N ALA A 61 2.38 6.11 -4.75
CA ALA A 61 1.44 6.55 -5.77
C ALA A 61 1.53 8.06 -6.00
N ALA A 62 1.61 8.83 -4.92
CA ALA A 62 1.74 10.28 -4.98
C ALA A 62 3.01 10.72 -5.72
N LEU A 63 4.17 10.12 -5.42
CA LEU A 63 5.42 10.43 -6.11
C LEU A 63 5.39 9.99 -7.58
N ALA A 64 4.86 8.79 -7.86
CA ALA A 64 4.81 8.22 -9.21
C ALA A 64 4.01 9.10 -10.19
N VAL A 65 2.97 9.79 -9.70
CA VAL A 65 2.13 10.67 -10.53
C VAL A 65 2.53 12.13 -10.45
N THR A 66 3.47 12.51 -9.59
CA THR A 66 3.90 13.90 -9.41
C THR A 66 5.19 14.18 -10.19
N PRO A 67 5.30 15.32 -10.91
CA PRO A 67 6.58 15.73 -11.50
C PRO A 67 7.68 15.87 -10.44
N THR A 68 8.90 15.44 -10.76
CA THR A 68 10.02 15.38 -9.78
C THR A 68 10.36 16.73 -9.12
N HIS A 69 10.19 17.85 -9.84
CA HIS A 69 10.41 19.20 -9.27
C HIS A 69 9.42 19.57 -8.15
N ARG A 70 8.32 18.82 -8.00
CA ARG A 70 7.31 19.03 -6.95
C ARG A 70 7.36 17.97 -5.84
N TRP A 71 8.20 16.95 -5.96
CA TRP A 71 8.37 15.93 -4.93
C TRP A 71 8.66 16.50 -3.55
N PRO A 72 9.47 17.57 -3.37
CA PRO A 72 9.72 18.12 -2.04
C PRO A 72 8.45 18.48 -1.26
N TRP A 73 7.39 18.94 -1.94
CA TRP A 73 6.12 19.27 -1.29
C TRP A 73 5.35 18.04 -0.83
N VAL A 74 5.36 16.98 -1.63
CA VAL A 74 4.71 15.70 -1.30
C VAL A 74 5.46 15.02 -0.16
N LEU A 75 6.79 14.95 -0.26
CA LEU A 75 7.65 14.37 0.79
C LEU A 75 7.58 15.17 2.09
N GLY A 76 7.49 16.51 2.02
CA GLY A 76 7.30 17.35 3.19
C GLY A 76 5.97 17.09 3.90
N ALA A 77 4.89 16.87 3.14
CA ALA A 77 3.60 16.51 3.73
C ALA A 77 3.61 15.12 4.37
N ILE A 78 4.28 14.15 3.75
CA ILE A 78 4.48 12.80 4.30
C ILE A 78 5.29 12.86 5.60
N ALA A 79 6.44 13.53 5.58
CA ALA A 79 7.29 13.65 6.76
C ALA A 79 6.58 14.37 7.92
N LEU A 80 5.79 15.41 7.62
CA LEU A 80 4.99 16.09 8.63
C LEU A 80 3.89 15.18 9.18
N ALA A 81 3.18 14.44 8.31
CA ALA A 81 2.14 13.52 8.72
C ALA A 81 2.69 12.41 9.63
N GLU A 82 3.77 11.75 9.20
CA GLU A 82 4.46 10.72 9.98
C GLU A 82 4.89 11.23 11.35
N ALA A 83 5.67 12.32 11.39
CA ALA A 83 6.16 12.85 12.64
C ALA A 83 5.01 13.28 13.56
N SER A 84 3.90 13.76 13.00
CA SER A 84 2.73 14.16 13.78
C SER A 84 2.02 12.95 14.40
N VAL A 85 1.83 11.87 13.64
CA VAL A 85 1.23 10.61 14.13
C VAL A 85 2.12 9.99 15.21
N ASP A 86 3.43 9.90 14.98
CA ASP A 86 4.38 9.34 15.95
C ASP A 86 4.39 10.12 17.27
N LEU A 87 4.44 11.46 17.20
CA LEU A 87 4.39 12.31 18.38
C LEU A 87 3.05 12.19 19.13
N GLN A 88 1.93 12.06 18.39
CA GLN A 88 0.61 11.83 18.99
C GLN A 88 0.56 10.51 19.76
N HIS A 89 1.27 9.48 19.29
CA HIS A 89 1.38 8.17 19.96
C HIS A 89 2.54 8.10 20.98
N GLY A 90 3.10 9.26 21.37
CA GLY A 90 4.06 9.35 22.47
C GLY A 90 5.50 8.99 22.12
N GLN A 91 5.83 8.83 20.82
CA GLN A 91 7.22 8.65 20.39
C GLN A 91 8.02 9.92 20.65
N ALA A 92 9.29 9.78 21.03
CA ALA A 92 10.20 10.91 21.17
C ALA A 92 10.45 11.59 19.82
N LEU A 93 10.63 12.92 19.82
CA LEU A 93 10.82 13.72 18.61
C LEU A 93 11.92 13.18 17.69
N TRP A 94 13.05 12.73 18.24
CA TRP A 94 14.14 12.21 17.41
C TRP A 94 13.77 10.88 16.72
N MET A 95 12.93 10.05 17.34
CA MET A 95 12.41 8.81 16.74
C MET A 95 11.43 9.14 15.63
N ALA A 96 10.48 10.04 15.90
CA ALA A 96 9.50 10.52 14.93
C ALA A 96 10.17 11.11 13.67
N LEU A 97 11.25 11.88 13.85
CA LEU A 97 12.06 12.38 12.73
C LEU A 97 12.80 11.25 12.01
N GLY A 98 13.29 10.25 12.73
CA GLY A 98 13.95 9.07 12.16
C GLY A 98 13.00 8.23 11.30
N PHE A 99 11.79 7.95 11.78
CA PHE A 99 10.76 7.24 11.04
C PHE A 99 10.24 8.07 9.86
N ALA A 100 10.09 9.40 10.02
CA ALA A 100 9.82 10.28 8.89
C ALA A 100 10.89 10.18 7.79
N VAL A 101 12.18 10.08 8.14
CA VAL A 101 13.25 9.85 7.16
C VAL A 101 13.10 8.49 6.48
N ALA A 102 12.77 7.43 7.22
CA ALA A 102 12.52 6.10 6.66
C ALA A 102 11.38 6.13 5.63
N ASN A 103 10.25 6.69 6.03
CA ASN A 103 9.01 6.74 5.26
C ASN A 103 9.04 7.69 4.05
N ILE A 104 9.95 8.68 4.01
CA ILE A 104 10.20 9.45 2.79
C ILE A 104 11.27 8.83 1.90
N ALA A 105 12.26 8.13 2.46
CA ALA A 105 13.35 7.52 1.71
C ALA A 105 12.85 6.37 0.82
N GLU A 106 11.96 5.53 1.36
CA GLU A 106 11.33 4.44 0.63
C GLU A 106 10.66 4.87 -0.70
N PRO A 107 9.63 5.74 -0.68
CA PRO A 107 8.91 6.10 -1.90
C PRO A 107 9.81 6.94 -2.82
N TYR A 108 10.76 7.70 -2.27
CA TYR A 108 11.75 8.41 -3.05
C TYR A 108 12.64 7.47 -3.87
N VAL A 109 13.21 6.44 -3.24
CA VAL A 109 14.06 5.45 -3.91
C VAL A 109 13.22 4.65 -4.92
N GLY A 110 12.07 4.12 -4.48
CA GLY A 110 11.20 3.30 -5.32
C GLY A 110 10.72 4.05 -6.56
N ALA A 111 10.18 5.26 -6.40
CA ALA A 111 9.73 6.08 -7.52
C ALA A 111 10.89 6.54 -8.41
N THR A 112 12.07 6.84 -7.85
CA THR A 112 13.23 7.25 -8.64
C THR A 112 13.71 6.13 -9.56
N LEU A 113 13.88 4.93 -9.01
CA LEU A 113 14.34 3.76 -9.77
C LEU A 113 13.30 3.35 -10.82
N LEU A 114 12.02 3.36 -10.46
CA LEU A 114 10.93 3.09 -11.40
C LEU A 114 10.94 4.10 -12.56
N ARG A 115 11.11 5.40 -12.26
CA ARG A 115 11.13 6.46 -13.27
C ARG A 115 12.38 6.39 -14.17
N ARG A 116 13.55 6.12 -13.61
CA ARG A 116 14.81 5.98 -14.36
C ARG A 116 14.80 4.77 -15.29
N THR A 117 14.14 3.70 -14.88
CA THR A 117 14.05 2.48 -15.67
C THR A 117 12.82 2.43 -16.57
N HIS A 118 11.95 3.43 -16.52
CA HIS A 118 10.85 3.57 -17.47
C HIS A 118 11.41 3.82 -18.87
N ARG A 119 11.00 3.00 -19.84
CA ARG A 119 11.29 3.20 -21.25
C ARG A 119 9.98 3.50 -21.97
N ASN A 120 9.95 4.58 -22.76
CA ASN A 120 8.81 4.88 -23.61
C ASN A 120 8.50 3.66 -24.49
N GLY A 121 7.24 3.22 -24.54
CA GLY A 121 6.89 2.02 -25.30
C GLY A 121 7.02 0.69 -24.52
N ALA A 122 7.34 0.72 -23.22
CA ALA A 122 7.41 -0.50 -22.43
C ALA A 122 6.06 -1.22 -22.41
N ARG A 123 6.07 -2.51 -22.74
CA ARG A 123 4.91 -3.40 -22.58
C ARG A 123 4.55 -3.50 -21.08
N LEU A 124 3.28 -3.74 -20.79
CA LEU A 124 2.74 -3.85 -19.43
C LEU A 124 3.56 -4.79 -18.52
N ARG A 125 3.92 -5.98 -19.00
CA ARG A 125 4.66 -6.99 -18.23
C ARG A 125 6.04 -6.48 -17.73
N PRO A 126 6.97 -6.04 -18.59
CA PRO A 126 8.24 -5.44 -18.15
C PRO A 126 8.08 -4.24 -17.21
N TYR A 127 7.06 -3.41 -17.40
CA TYR A 127 6.80 -2.29 -16.50
C TYR A 127 6.37 -2.77 -15.12
N PHE A 128 5.43 -3.71 -15.05
CA PHE A 128 4.98 -4.31 -13.80
C PHE A 128 6.11 -5.03 -13.06
N THR A 129 6.99 -5.76 -13.77
CA THR A 129 8.17 -6.37 -13.14
C THR A 129 9.09 -5.32 -12.50
N ARG A 130 9.34 -4.19 -13.18
CA ARG A 130 10.15 -3.09 -12.62
C ARG A 130 9.46 -2.42 -11.44
N TYR A 131 8.14 -2.26 -11.51
CA TYR A 131 7.34 -1.77 -10.39
C TYR A 131 7.48 -2.66 -9.16
N VAL A 132 7.33 -3.97 -9.31
CA VAL A 132 7.51 -4.92 -8.21
C VAL A 132 8.94 -4.85 -7.65
N VAL A 133 9.95 -4.91 -8.52
CA VAL A 133 11.35 -4.89 -8.05
C VAL A 133 11.70 -3.58 -7.34
N TYR A 134 11.41 -2.44 -7.95
CA TYR A 134 11.91 -1.16 -7.42
C TYR A 134 11.00 -0.54 -6.37
N ALA A 135 9.69 -0.58 -6.60
CA ALA A 135 8.71 0.11 -5.79
C ALA A 135 8.19 -0.77 -4.66
N VAL A 136 7.92 -2.06 -4.91
CA VAL A 136 7.38 -2.98 -3.90
C VAL A 136 8.49 -3.64 -3.06
N ILE A 137 9.69 -3.83 -3.62
CA ILE A 137 10.78 -4.51 -2.91
C ILE A 137 11.87 -3.53 -2.47
N VAL A 138 12.57 -2.89 -3.40
CA VAL A 138 13.77 -2.09 -3.06
C VAL A 138 13.44 -0.88 -2.21
N GLY A 139 12.38 -0.12 -2.52
CA GLY A 139 11.93 1.01 -1.70
C GLY A 139 11.68 0.58 -0.25
N PRO A 140 10.75 -0.36 -0.01
CA PRO A 140 10.46 -0.91 1.31
C PRO A 140 11.67 -1.46 2.06
N VAL A 141 12.62 -2.11 1.39
CA VAL A 141 13.88 -2.54 2.04
C VAL A 141 14.65 -1.34 2.59
N VAL A 142 14.73 -0.23 1.85
CA VAL A 142 15.40 0.99 2.31
C VAL A 142 14.68 1.60 3.52
N GLY A 143 13.35 1.73 3.45
CA GLY A 143 12.51 2.22 4.55
C GLY A 143 12.70 1.40 5.80
N ALA A 144 12.45 0.09 5.72
CA ALA A 144 12.61 -0.85 6.83
C ALA A 144 14.03 -0.87 7.42
N THR A 145 15.08 -0.70 6.60
CA THR A 145 16.46 -0.62 7.10
C THR A 145 16.67 0.63 7.96
N ILE A 146 16.21 1.79 7.50
CA ILE A 146 16.33 3.04 8.24
C ILE A 146 15.47 2.99 9.51
N GLY A 147 14.22 2.57 9.38
CA GLY A 147 13.30 2.42 10.50
C GLY A 147 13.86 1.48 11.58
N THR A 148 14.34 0.31 11.19
CA THR A 148 14.90 -0.66 12.15
C THR A 148 16.13 -0.10 12.85
N ALA A 149 16.96 0.68 12.16
CA ALA A 149 18.09 1.36 12.79
C ALA A 149 17.62 2.35 13.87
N VAL A 150 16.60 3.16 13.57
CA VAL A 150 15.98 4.10 14.54
C VAL A 150 15.43 3.34 15.75
N ALA A 151 14.65 2.28 15.52
CA ALA A 151 14.11 1.42 16.58
C ALA A 151 15.21 0.76 17.42
N SER A 152 16.32 0.36 16.80
CA SER A 152 17.46 -0.23 17.50
C SER A 152 18.15 0.76 18.43
N PHE A 153 18.37 2.00 17.96
CA PHE A 153 18.90 3.07 18.82
C PHE A 153 17.95 3.46 19.96
N ALA A 154 16.64 3.23 19.78
CA ALA A 154 15.63 3.46 20.80
C ALA A 154 15.54 2.34 21.85
N GLY A 155 16.25 1.23 21.65
CA GLY A 155 16.13 0.04 22.50
C GLY A 155 14.84 -0.74 22.27
N LEU A 156 14.15 -0.52 21.15
CA LEU A 156 12.91 -1.20 20.76
C LEU A 156 13.15 -2.48 19.93
N SER A 157 14.39 -2.73 19.52
CA SER A 157 14.73 -3.91 18.72
C SER A 157 15.02 -5.14 19.60
N ASP A 158 14.09 -6.08 19.67
CA ASP A 158 14.42 -7.46 20.05
C ASP A 158 15.06 -8.18 18.83
N PRO A 159 16.30 -8.71 18.94
CA PRO A 159 16.95 -9.47 17.88
C PRO A 159 16.11 -10.64 17.33
N ASN A 160 15.19 -11.18 18.14
CA ASN A 160 14.32 -12.28 17.74
C ASN A 160 13.00 -11.83 17.10
N ALA A 161 12.68 -10.53 17.09
CA ALA A 161 11.36 -10.05 16.70
C ALA A 161 11.16 -9.87 15.18
N TRP A 162 12.18 -10.11 14.35
CA TRP A 162 12.14 -10.00 12.88
C TRP A 162 11.53 -8.66 12.39
N ILE A 163 11.72 -7.57 13.15
CA ILE A 163 11.05 -6.27 12.95
C ILE A 163 11.31 -5.72 11.55
N ALA A 164 12.57 -5.78 11.07
CA ALA A 164 12.92 -5.35 9.72
C ALA A 164 12.14 -6.08 8.63
N VAL A 165 11.90 -7.38 8.80
CA VAL A 165 11.15 -8.19 7.82
C VAL A 165 9.67 -7.88 7.90
N LYS A 166 9.11 -7.69 9.11
CA LYS A 166 7.71 -7.28 9.28
C LYS A 166 7.46 -5.94 8.61
N TRP A 167 8.22 -4.91 8.94
CA TRP A 167 8.04 -3.57 8.35
C TRP A 167 8.24 -3.59 6.84
N TRP A 168 9.28 -4.29 6.36
CA TRP A 168 9.49 -4.47 4.93
C TRP A 168 8.28 -5.09 4.21
N ILE A 169 7.70 -6.16 4.77
CA ILE A 169 6.52 -6.82 4.19
C ILE A 169 5.29 -5.89 4.25
N GLY A 170 5.11 -5.15 5.34
CA GLY A 170 3.99 -4.23 5.50
C GLY A 170 3.99 -3.09 4.50
N ASP A 171 5.15 -2.47 4.33
CA ASP A 171 5.37 -1.43 3.35
C ASP A 171 5.20 -1.98 1.94
N ALA A 172 5.79 -3.14 1.64
CA ALA A 172 5.65 -3.82 0.35
C ALA A 172 4.18 -4.12 -0.01
N LEU A 173 3.40 -4.64 0.94
CA LEU A 173 1.97 -4.89 0.75
C LEU A 173 1.18 -3.58 0.59
N GLY A 174 1.49 -2.56 1.38
CA GLY A 174 0.94 -1.21 1.25
C GLY A 174 1.14 -0.66 -0.15
N VAL A 175 2.37 -0.72 -0.65
CA VAL A 175 2.71 -0.35 -2.03
C VAL A 175 1.96 -1.20 -3.04
N LEU A 176 2.05 -2.53 -2.92
CA LEU A 176 1.47 -3.45 -3.91
C LEU A 176 -0.05 -3.32 -3.99
N VAL A 177 -0.75 -3.04 -2.90
CA VAL A 177 -2.21 -2.99 -2.85
C VAL A 177 -2.71 -1.57 -3.10
N ILE A 178 -2.27 -0.60 -2.29
CA ILE A 178 -2.79 0.77 -2.34
C ILE A 178 -2.23 1.51 -3.55
N ALA A 179 -0.91 1.48 -3.78
CA ALA A 179 -0.34 2.23 -4.89
C ALA A 179 -0.78 1.67 -6.25
N THR A 180 -0.85 0.35 -6.38
CA THR A 180 -1.35 -0.29 -7.61
C THR A 180 -2.80 0.10 -7.89
N CYS A 181 -3.67 0.12 -6.88
CA CYS A 181 -5.06 0.55 -7.05
C CYS A 181 -5.16 2.02 -7.46
N ALA A 182 -4.44 2.91 -6.77
CA ALA A 182 -4.43 4.33 -7.10
C ALA A 182 -3.93 4.57 -8.54
N LEU A 183 -2.83 3.92 -8.91
CA LEU A 183 -2.25 4.02 -10.26
C LEU A 183 -3.17 3.44 -11.33
N ALA A 184 -3.85 2.32 -11.07
CA ALA A 184 -4.81 1.72 -11.99
C ALA A 184 -5.95 2.70 -12.32
N TRP A 185 -6.55 3.33 -11.30
CA TRP A 185 -7.61 4.31 -11.51
C TRP A 185 -7.14 5.60 -12.18
N ILE A 186 -5.92 6.05 -11.89
CA ILE A 186 -5.34 7.23 -12.54
C ILE A 186 -5.11 6.96 -14.02
N GLU A 187 -4.58 5.78 -14.37
CA GLU A 187 -4.38 5.36 -15.75
C GLU A 187 -5.71 5.15 -16.47
N GLN A 188 -6.69 4.55 -15.79
CA GLN A 188 -8.04 4.37 -16.33
C GLN A 188 -8.71 5.69 -16.66
N ARG A 189 -8.63 6.69 -15.79
CA ARG A 189 -9.19 8.03 -16.06
C ARG A 189 -8.47 8.78 -17.19
N ARG A 190 -7.18 8.52 -17.41
CA ARG A 190 -6.37 9.20 -18.44
C ARG A 190 -6.50 8.56 -19.81
N HIS A 191 -6.48 7.23 -19.84
CA HIS A 191 -6.26 6.45 -21.04
C HIS A 191 -7.37 5.44 -21.33
N HIS A 192 -8.37 5.30 -20.45
CA HIS A 192 -9.51 4.39 -20.62
C HIS A 192 -9.05 2.96 -20.95
N VAL A 193 -8.05 2.47 -20.19
CA VAL A 193 -7.36 1.19 -20.41
C VAL A 193 -8.22 -0.04 -20.09
N ASP A 194 -9.22 0.13 -19.22
CA ASP A 194 -10.17 -0.89 -18.78
C ASP A 194 -11.59 -0.54 -19.27
N PRO A 195 -12.53 -1.53 -19.29
CA PRO A 195 -13.93 -1.27 -19.57
C PRO A 195 -14.56 -0.21 -18.65
N THR A 196 -15.53 0.54 -19.17
CA THR A 196 -16.30 1.48 -18.35
C THR A 196 -17.18 0.72 -17.36
N VAL A 197 -17.14 1.16 -16.10
CA VAL A 197 -17.91 0.60 -14.99
C VAL A 197 -18.83 1.65 -14.39
N ALA A 198 -20.02 1.23 -13.98
CA ALA A 198 -20.98 2.10 -13.32
C ALA A 198 -20.61 2.27 -11.84
N TRP A 199 -21.00 3.39 -11.22
CA TRP A 199 -20.73 3.65 -9.80
C TRP A 199 -21.19 2.53 -8.86
N PRO A 200 -22.38 1.90 -9.05
CA PRO A 200 -22.79 0.76 -8.24
C PRO A 200 -21.82 -0.42 -8.31
N GLU A 201 -21.17 -0.65 -9.45
CA GLU A 201 -20.21 -1.76 -9.61
C GLU A 201 -18.91 -1.47 -8.86
N VAL A 202 -18.44 -0.21 -8.91
CA VAL A 202 -17.26 0.24 -8.15
C VAL A 202 -17.45 0.03 -6.65
N VAL A 203 -18.69 0.02 -6.16
CA VAL A 203 -19.02 -0.29 -4.76
C VAL A 203 -19.30 -1.77 -4.54
N ALA A 204 -20.06 -2.42 -5.42
CA ALA A 204 -20.54 -3.79 -5.21
C ALA A 204 -19.41 -4.82 -5.14
N PHE A 205 -18.40 -4.72 -6.02
CA PHE A 205 -17.27 -5.65 -6.03
C PHE A 205 -16.40 -5.60 -4.77
N PRO A 206 -15.91 -4.43 -4.31
CA PRO A 206 -15.18 -4.37 -3.05
C PRO A 206 -16.05 -4.74 -1.85
N VAL A 207 -17.34 -4.39 -1.82
CA VAL A 207 -18.24 -4.83 -0.76
C VAL A 207 -18.39 -6.35 -0.75
N ALA A 208 -18.54 -6.98 -1.91
CA ALA A 208 -18.62 -8.45 -2.00
C ALA A 208 -17.32 -9.12 -1.56
N ALA A 209 -16.16 -8.59 -2.00
CA ALA A 209 -14.86 -9.10 -1.58
C ALA A 209 -14.63 -8.95 -0.07
N ALA A 210 -14.96 -7.78 0.48
CA ALA A 210 -14.89 -7.48 1.91
C ALA A 210 -15.82 -8.40 2.73
N ALA A 211 -17.10 -8.49 2.36
CA ALA A 211 -18.07 -9.31 3.06
C ALA A 211 -17.70 -10.80 3.04
N LEU A 212 -17.27 -11.30 1.88
CA LEU A 212 -16.85 -12.68 1.75
C LEU A 212 -15.61 -12.98 2.59
N THR A 213 -14.60 -12.10 2.54
CA THR A 213 -13.38 -12.20 3.37
C THR A 213 -13.73 -12.20 4.85
N PHE A 214 -14.55 -11.24 5.30
CA PHE A 214 -15.02 -11.16 6.69
C PHE A 214 -15.72 -12.44 7.13
N VAL A 215 -16.67 -12.95 6.32
CA VAL A 215 -17.45 -14.13 6.67
C VAL A 215 -16.55 -15.36 6.84
N ILE A 216 -15.57 -15.55 5.97
CA ILE A 216 -14.65 -16.69 6.04
C ILE A 216 -13.78 -16.59 7.29
N LEU A 217 -13.17 -15.42 7.53
CA LEU A 217 -12.21 -15.24 8.63
C LEU A 217 -12.87 -15.32 10.01
N VAL A 218 -14.14 -14.88 10.13
CA VAL A 218 -14.84 -14.78 11.42
C VAL A 218 -15.74 -15.99 11.71
N PHE A 219 -16.44 -16.53 10.70
CA PHE A 219 -17.49 -17.54 10.95
C PHE A 219 -17.15 -18.93 10.43
N TRP A 220 -16.16 -19.07 9.53
CA TRP A 220 -15.90 -20.33 8.86
C TRP A 220 -14.67 -21.06 9.44
N HIS A 221 -14.77 -22.39 9.56
CA HIS A 221 -13.73 -23.22 10.20
C HIS A 221 -12.68 -23.76 9.22
N GLN A 222 -13.01 -23.82 7.93
CA GLN A 222 -12.09 -24.28 6.90
C GLN A 222 -11.32 -23.10 6.29
N PRO A 223 -10.03 -23.25 5.94
CA PRO A 223 -9.21 -22.17 5.38
C PRO A 223 -9.57 -21.89 3.91
N LEU A 224 -10.81 -21.48 3.64
CA LEU A 224 -11.33 -21.15 2.31
C LEU A 224 -10.95 -19.73 1.89
N ILE A 225 -9.73 -19.28 2.22
CA ILE A 225 -9.23 -17.93 1.90
C ILE A 225 -9.28 -17.63 0.40
N TYR A 226 -9.23 -18.67 -0.45
CA TYR A 226 -9.27 -18.55 -1.91
C TYR A 226 -10.67 -18.34 -2.50
N ILE A 227 -11.74 -18.41 -1.70
CA ILE A 227 -13.11 -18.24 -2.23
C ILE A 227 -13.42 -16.79 -2.61
N VAL A 228 -12.54 -15.84 -2.29
CA VAL A 228 -12.56 -14.48 -2.83
C VAL A 228 -12.14 -14.43 -4.32
N LEU A 229 -11.40 -15.44 -4.81
CA LEU A 229 -10.89 -15.48 -6.19
C LEU A 229 -11.99 -15.37 -7.26
N PRO A 230 -13.15 -16.04 -7.17
CA PRO A 230 -14.26 -15.83 -8.11
C PRO A 230 -14.72 -14.38 -8.19
N VAL A 231 -14.76 -13.64 -7.07
CA VAL A 231 -15.12 -12.21 -7.06
C VAL A 231 -14.05 -11.39 -7.78
N LEU A 232 -12.78 -11.68 -7.52
CA LEU A 232 -11.65 -11.02 -8.20
C LEU A 232 -11.65 -11.34 -9.70
N MET A 233 -11.88 -12.59 -10.10
CA MET A 233 -11.99 -13.00 -11.50
C MET A 233 -13.16 -12.31 -12.20
N TRP A 234 -14.33 -12.24 -11.55
CA TRP A 234 -15.48 -11.53 -12.11
C TRP A 234 -15.22 -10.03 -12.24
N SER A 235 -14.51 -9.42 -11.28
CA SER A 235 -14.11 -8.01 -11.36
C SER A 235 -13.16 -7.74 -12.53
N ALA A 236 -12.24 -8.68 -12.82
CA ALA A 236 -11.33 -8.60 -13.95
C ALA A 236 -12.08 -8.65 -15.28
N LEU A 237 -13.05 -9.57 -15.40
CA LEU A 237 -13.87 -9.70 -16.61
C LEU A 237 -14.77 -8.49 -16.83
N ARG A 238 -15.29 -7.89 -15.75
CA ARG A 238 -16.25 -6.78 -15.84
C ARG A 238 -15.61 -5.41 -16.01
N GLY A 239 -14.61 -5.10 -15.20
CA GLY A 239 -14.02 -3.76 -15.07
C GLY A 239 -12.51 -3.73 -15.17
N GLY A 240 -11.91 -4.83 -15.62
CA GLY A 240 -10.48 -4.91 -15.84
C GLY A 240 -9.66 -4.75 -14.57
N PHE A 241 -8.46 -4.19 -14.72
CA PHE A 241 -7.46 -4.12 -13.65
C PHE A 241 -7.91 -3.20 -12.51
N SER A 242 -8.52 -2.06 -12.82
CA SER A 242 -8.97 -1.06 -11.85
C SER A 242 -9.97 -1.63 -10.84
N LEU A 243 -10.91 -2.47 -11.30
CA LEU A 243 -11.92 -3.05 -10.42
C LEU A 243 -11.34 -4.18 -9.56
N VAL A 244 -10.43 -4.98 -10.11
CA VAL A 244 -9.69 -6.02 -9.36
C VAL A 244 -8.89 -5.41 -8.23
N THR A 245 -8.14 -4.35 -8.50
CA THR A 245 -7.32 -3.70 -7.47
C THR A 245 -8.18 -3.05 -6.39
N THR A 246 -9.37 -2.54 -6.74
CA THR A 246 -10.32 -1.99 -5.76
C THR A 246 -10.87 -3.08 -4.85
N ALA A 247 -11.27 -4.22 -5.42
CA ALA A 247 -11.71 -5.37 -4.64
C ALA A 247 -10.59 -5.94 -3.76
N GLY A 248 -9.35 -5.96 -4.27
CA GLY A 248 -8.17 -6.38 -3.53
C GLY A 248 -7.84 -5.48 -2.34
N VAL A 249 -7.98 -4.14 -2.49
CA VAL A 249 -7.84 -3.19 -1.37
C VAL A 249 -8.85 -3.49 -0.26
N ALA A 250 -10.11 -3.70 -0.62
CA ALA A 250 -11.16 -3.99 0.36
C ALA A 250 -10.93 -5.33 1.08
N MET A 251 -10.51 -6.36 0.34
CA MET A 251 -10.10 -7.65 0.89
C MET A 251 -8.93 -7.49 1.89
N ALA A 252 -7.88 -6.77 1.50
CA ALA A 252 -6.69 -6.58 2.34
C ALA A 252 -7.01 -5.81 3.63
N LEU A 253 -7.79 -4.73 3.56
CA LEU A 253 -8.20 -3.95 4.73
C LEU A 253 -9.05 -4.77 5.70
N VAL A 254 -10.00 -5.59 5.19
CA VAL A 254 -10.80 -6.47 6.05
C VAL A 254 -9.94 -7.57 6.67
N ALA A 255 -9.05 -8.18 5.89
CA ALA A 255 -8.15 -9.20 6.41
C ALA A 255 -7.29 -8.63 7.54
N GLU A 256 -6.72 -7.44 7.34
CA GLU A 256 -5.93 -6.73 8.35
C GLU A 256 -6.74 -6.48 9.63
N VAL A 257 -7.93 -5.89 9.53
CA VAL A 257 -8.76 -5.59 10.70
C VAL A 257 -9.17 -6.86 11.46
N VAL A 258 -9.55 -7.93 10.76
CA VAL A 258 -10.02 -9.16 11.41
C VAL A 258 -8.88 -9.93 12.06
N VAL A 259 -7.71 -10.02 11.40
CA VAL A 259 -6.53 -10.69 11.97
C VAL A 259 -5.92 -9.87 13.11
N GLY A 260 -5.88 -8.55 12.93
CA GLY A 260 -5.33 -7.62 13.89
C GLY A 260 -6.16 -7.44 15.16
N SER A 261 -7.49 -7.53 15.07
CA SER A 261 -8.38 -7.54 16.25
C SER A 261 -8.43 -8.89 16.96
N GLY A 262 -7.66 -9.89 16.53
CA GLY A 262 -7.69 -11.25 17.08
C GLY A 262 -9.04 -11.98 16.87
N GLN A 263 -9.90 -11.48 15.98
CA GLN A 263 -11.22 -12.04 15.69
C GLN A 263 -11.16 -13.21 14.71
N THR A 264 -9.99 -13.52 14.15
CA THR A 264 -9.79 -14.73 13.34
C THR A 264 -10.01 -15.98 14.17
N ARG A 265 -10.87 -16.88 13.69
CA ARG A 265 -10.96 -18.22 14.26
C ARG A 265 -9.79 -19.08 13.78
N ASP A 266 -9.26 -19.90 14.70
CA ASP A 266 -8.12 -20.86 14.75
C ASP A 266 -7.53 -21.49 13.46
N ALA A 267 -8.02 -21.20 12.26
CA ALA A 267 -7.57 -21.80 11.00
C ALA A 267 -6.34 -21.10 10.35
N LEU A 268 -5.99 -19.87 10.76
CA LEU A 268 -4.85 -19.12 10.20
C LEU A 268 -3.71 -18.89 11.20
N VAL A 269 -4.02 -18.91 12.49
CA VAL A 269 -3.02 -18.92 13.56
C VAL A 269 -2.72 -20.38 13.81
N ALA A 270 -1.64 -20.90 13.22
CA ALA A 270 -1.09 -22.14 13.74
C ALA A 270 -0.78 -21.87 15.21
N ASP A 271 -1.42 -22.61 16.11
CA ASP A 271 -0.99 -22.71 17.50
C ASP A 271 0.50 -23.09 17.48
N VAL A 272 1.37 -22.09 17.62
CA VAL A 272 2.74 -22.33 18.09
C VAL A 272 2.58 -22.61 19.57
N ALA A 273 2.10 -23.81 19.88
CA ALA A 273 2.15 -24.33 21.23
C ALA A 273 3.62 -24.24 21.66
N PRO A 274 3.95 -23.59 22.80
CA PRO A 274 5.28 -23.69 23.34
C PRO A 274 5.51 -25.16 23.67
N SER A 275 6.44 -25.79 22.96
CA SER A 275 6.91 -27.12 23.30
C SER A 275 7.78 -27.02 24.55
N THR A 276 7.16 -26.94 25.74
CA THR A 276 7.70 -27.36 27.04
C THR A 276 6.58 -27.48 28.06
#